data_AF-A0A6M1MHL0-F1
#
_entry.id   AF-A0A6M1MHL0-F1
#
_cell.length_a   1.000
_cell.length_b   1.000
_cell.length_c   1.000
_cell.angle_alpha   90.00
_cell.angle_beta   90.00
_cell.angle_gamma   90.00
#
_symmetry.space_group_name_H-M   'P 1'
#
loop_
_entity.id
_entity.type
_entity.pdbx_description
1 polymer ?
#
loop_
_entity_poly.entity_id
_entity_poly.type
_entity_poly.pdbx_seq_one_letter_code
_entity_poly.pdbx_strand_id
1 'polypeptide(L)'
;MSRKLPILLASVPLLALAACGDTSTSFDQELGAEVDKGQFGNATMHNTLLQSGQMEYTIALAQRFANEVPDTVNFAFNRADLSPEAMRILDAQANFIKQFPEVRFKVFGHTDLVGSQGYNYNLGLRRAKAVVNYLVGKGISRSRLEAVVSYGKTRPLIQTNQPEVRNRRTVTEVSGFVSSHPLVLNGKYAAIIWRTYTTELAERPHPGNTTIVTETKPDG
;
A
#
# COMPACT_ATOMS: atom_id res chain seq x y z
N MET A 1 -9.66 -11.21 -71.67
CA MET A 1 -10.75 -11.99 -72.27
C MET A 1 -10.66 -13.44 -71.80
N SER A 2 -11.72 -13.91 -71.13
CA SER A 2 -12.24 -15.28 -71.00
C SER A 2 -11.32 -16.45 -70.56
N ARG A 3 -11.64 -17.05 -69.40
CA ARG A 3 -12.33 -18.37 -69.35
C ARG A 3 -12.89 -18.67 -67.95
N LYS A 4 -14.07 -19.29 -67.91
CA LYS A 4 -14.88 -19.62 -66.72
C LYS A 4 -14.55 -21.01 -66.14
N LEU A 5 -14.75 -21.14 -64.81
CA LEU A 5 -15.10 -22.26 -63.88
C LEU A 5 -15.27 -23.70 -64.44
N PRO A 6 -15.09 -24.81 -63.64
CA PRO A 6 -16.05 -25.18 -62.57
C PRO A 6 -15.62 -26.14 -61.40
N ILE A 7 -16.50 -26.24 -60.39
CA ILE A 7 -16.85 -27.40 -59.50
C ILE A 7 -16.02 -27.75 -58.24
N LEU A 8 -16.68 -27.49 -57.09
CA LEU A 8 -16.89 -28.27 -55.86
C LEU A 8 -16.00 -29.50 -55.54
N LEU A 9 -15.42 -29.49 -54.33
CA LEU A 9 -15.26 -30.67 -53.49
C LEU A 9 -15.26 -30.27 -52.01
N ALA A 10 -16.23 -30.82 -51.29
CA ALA A 10 -16.36 -30.77 -49.84
C ALA A 10 -15.26 -31.62 -49.17
N SER A 11 -14.71 -31.17 -48.03
CA SER A 11 -14.31 -32.04 -46.92
C SER A 11 -13.71 -31.26 -45.74
N VAL A 12 -14.42 -31.32 -44.60
CA VAL A 12 -13.96 -31.45 -43.21
C VAL A 12 -12.92 -30.44 -42.66
N PRO A 13 -13.29 -29.60 -41.67
CA PRO A 13 -12.31 -28.94 -40.81
C PRO A 13 -11.91 -29.91 -39.69
N LEU A 14 -10.69 -30.45 -39.72
CA LEU A 14 -10.10 -31.14 -38.58
C LEU A 14 -8.62 -30.80 -38.50
N LEU A 15 -8.27 -29.88 -37.61
CA LEU A 15 -7.06 -30.04 -36.80
C LEU A 15 -7.18 -29.15 -35.56
N ALA A 16 -7.45 -29.81 -34.45
CA ALA A 16 -7.35 -29.27 -33.11
C ALA A 16 -5.88 -28.92 -32.81
N LEU A 17 -5.61 -27.66 -32.49
CA LEU A 17 -4.49 -27.31 -31.63
C LEU A 17 -5.05 -26.65 -30.37
N ALA A 18 -4.89 -27.38 -29.27
CA ALA A 18 -5.15 -26.92 -27.92
C ALA A 18 -4.30 -25.68 -27.61
N ALA A 19 -4.97 -24.59 -27.28
CA ALA A 19 -4.41 -23.54 -26.44
C ALA A 19 -5.36 -23.40 -25.25
N CYS A 20 -5.07 -24.16 -24.19
CA CYS A 20 -5.68 -23.99 -22.88
C CYS A 20 -5.32 -22.59 -22.37
N GLY A 21 -6.27 -21.66 -22.49
CA GLY A 21 -6.39 -20.57 -21.54
C GLY A 21 -7.26 -21.06 -20.40
N ASP A 22 -6.71 -21.20 -19.20
CA ASP A 22 -7.46 -21.51 -17.99
C ASP A 22 -8.28 -20.29 -17.58
N THR A 23 -9.40 -20.09 -18.27
CA THR A 23 -10.50 -19.26 -17.80
C THR A 23 -11.77 -20.09 -17.82
N SER A 24 -11.74 -21.23 -17.12
CA SER A 24 -12.95 -21.95 -16.75
C SER A 24 -13.62 -21.20 -15.60
N THR A 25 -14.50 -20.25 -15.92
CA THR A 25 -15.59 -19.92 -14.99
C THR A 25 -16.53 -21.13 -14.98
N SER A 26 -16.22 -22.07 -14.10
CA SER A 26 -17.04 -23.24 -13.79
C SER A 26 -18.41 -22.78 -13.29
N PHE A 27 -19.49 -23.24 -13.91
CA PHE A 27 -20.85 -23.07 -13.40
C PHE A 27 -21.15 -24.04 -12.23
N ASP A 28 -20.21 -24.93 -11.89
CA ASP A 28 -20.27 -25.89 -10.77
C ASP A 28 -19.47 -25.42 -9.54
N GLN A 29 -19.00 -24.16 -9.53
CA GLN A 29 -18.41 -23.58 -8.33
C GLN A 29 -19.53 -23.02 -7.44
N GLU A 30 -19.71 -23.66 -6.28
CA GLU A 30 -20.54 -23.13 -5.20
C GLU A 30 -20.17 -21.66 -4.91
N LEU A 31 -21.18 -20.82 -4.70
CA LEU A 31 -21.00 -19.42 -4.28
C LEU A 31 -20.21 -19.42 -2.96
N GLY A 32 -18.92 -19.04 -3.01
CA GLY A 32 -18.00 -19.09 -1.87
C GLY A 32 -16.76 -19.96 -2.08
N ALA A 33 -16.62 -20.64 -3.22
CA ALA A 33 -15.43 -21.43 -3.58
C ALA A 33 -14.22 -20.58 -4.00
N GLU A 34 -14.08 -19.37 -3.44
CA GLU A 34 -12.90 -18.54 -3.65
C GLU A 34 -11.72 -19.21 -2.93
N VAL A 35 -10.72 -19.64 -3.72
CA VAL A 35 -9.51 -20.28 -3.19
C VAL A 35 -8.84 -19.32 -2.22
N ASP A 36 -8.76 -19.70 -0.95
CA ASP A 36 -8.10 -18.94 0.10
C ASP A 36 -6.66 -18.61 -0.34
N LYS A 37 -6.40 -17.32 -0.57
CA LYS A 37 -5.09 -16.82 -0.99
C LYS A 37 -4.08 -16.79 0.17
N GLY A 38 -4.34 -17.51 1.26
CA GLY A 38 -3.51 -17.55 2.47
C GLY A 38 -3.64 -16.30 3.33
N GLN A 39 -4.66 -15.48 3.08
CA GLN A 39 -4.88 -14.19 3.76
C GLN A 39 -5.97 -14.28 4.83
N PHE A 40 -6.75 -15.37 4.87
CA PHE A 40 -7.76 -15.59 5.89
C PHE A 40 -7.12 -15.69 7.28
N GLY A 41 -7.69 -14.98 8.26
CA GLY A 41 -7.18 -14.96 9.63
C GLY A 41 -5.94 -14.09 9.85
N ASN A 42 -5.38 -13.43 8.82
CA ASN A 42 -4.18 -12.60 8.98
C ASN A 42 -4.40 -11.43 9.95
N ALA A 43 -5.60 -10.81 9.97
CA ALA A 43 -5.96 -9.79 10.95
C ALA A 43 -6.04 -10.34 12.39
N THR A 44 -6.62 -11.54 12.57
CA THR A 44 -6.69 -12.21 13.88
C THR A 44 -5.29 -12.59 14.37
N MET A 45 -4.46 -13.16 13.50
CA MET A 45 -3.07 -13.50 13.80
C MET A 45 -2.25 -12.25 14.13
N HIS A 46 -2.39 -11.17 13.36
CA HIS A 46 -1.75 -9.88 13.67
C HIS A 46 -2.18 -9.37 15.06
N ASN A 47 -3.48 -9.35 15.34
CA ASN A 47 -3.99 -8.90 16.64
C ASN A 47 -3.48 -9.77 17.79
N THR A 48 -3.48 -11.10 17.64
CA THR A 48 -2.94 -12.03 18.63
C THR A 48 -1.45 -11.81 18.86
N LEU A 49 -0.66 -11.65 17.80
CA LEU A 49 0.78 -11.43 17.87
C LEU A 49 1.14 -10.05 18.47
N LEU A 50 0.34 -9.02 18.21
CA LEU A 50 0.47 -7.70 18.83
C LEU A 50 0.11 -7.76 20.33
N GLN A 51 -0.95 -8.49 20.69
CA GLN A 51 -1.38 -8.65 22.09
C GLN A 51 -0.43 -9.54 22.89
N SER A 52 0.18 -10.55 22.26
CA SER A 52 1.19 -11.42 22.89
C SER A 52 2.57 -10.76 22.99
N GLY A 53 2.75 -9.57 22.40
CA GLY A 53 4.04 -8.88 22.31
C GLY A 53 5.04 -9.56 21.37
N GLN A 54 4.61 -10.57 20.62
CA GLN A 54 5.45 -11.30 19.66
C GLN A 54 5.67 -10.53 18.37
N MET A 55 4.81 -9.55 18.06
CA MET A 55 5.04 -8.55 17.02
C MET A 55 4.97 -7.15 17.60
N GLU A 56 5.90 -6.30 17.15
CA GLU A 56 5.88 -4.88 17.45
C GLU A 56 4.86 -4.19 16.54
N TYR A 57 4.01 -3.31 17.09
CA TYR A 57 3.00 -2.57 16.31
C TYR A 57 3.61 -1.72 15.18
N THR A 58 4.88 -1.34 15.31
CA THR A 58 5.66 -0.70 14.26
C THR A 58 5.83 -1.59 13.02
N ILE A 59 5.99 -2.90 13.20
CA ILE A 59 6.15 -3.88 12.11
C ILE A 59 4.83 -4.06 11.37
N ALA A 60 3.73 -4.24 12.10
CA ALA A 60 2.39 -4.37 11.51
C ALA A 60 2.02 -3.12 10.69
N LEU A 61 2.33 -1.94 11.21
CA LEU A 61 2.07 -0.69 10.50
C LEU A 61 3.02 -0.49 9.30
N ALA A 62 4.29 -0.90 9.41
CA ALA A 62 5.22 -0.87 8.29
C ALA A 62 4.72 -1.74 7.12
N GLN A 63 4.23 -2.94 7.42
CA GLN A 63 3.64 -3.82 6.40
C GLN A 63 2.39 -3.20 5.78
N ARG A 64 1.51 -2.61 6.60
CA ARG A 64 0.32 -1.91 6.12
C ARG A 64 0.69 -0.74 5.20
N PHE A 65 1.66 0.07 5.61
CA PHE A 65 2.15 1.20 4.82
C PHE A 65 2.66 0.73 3.45
N ALA A 66 3.48 -0.33 3.42
CA ALA A 66 4.02 -0.90 2.18
C ALA A 66 2.94 -1.48 1.25
N ASN A 67 1.84 -2.00 1.81
CA ASN A 67 0.73 -2.57 1.03
C ASN A 67 -0.22 -1.50 0.48
N GLU A 68 -0.49 -0.44 1.24
CA GLU A 68 -1.48 0.59 0.89
C GLU A 68 -0.87 1.74 0.08
N VAL A 69 0.42 2.05 0.29
CA VAL A 69 1.07 3.22 -0.29
C VAL A 69 2.44 2.84 -0.85
N PRO A 70 2.81 3.32 -2.06
CA PRO A 70 4.18 3.18 -2.53
C PRO A 70 5.13 3.90 -1.57
N ASP A 71 6.03 3.16 -0.94
CA ASP A 71 7.02 3.66 0.03
C ASP A 71 8.20 4.39 -0.66
N THR A 72 8.32 4.23 -1.96
CA THR A 72 9.48 4.60 -2.76
C THR A 72 9.17 5.71 -3.76
N VAL A 73 10.09 6.67 -3.88
CA VAL A 73 10.04 7.78 -4.83
C VAL A 73 11.32 7.85 -5.66
N ASN A 74 11.20 8.00 -6.97
CA ASN A 74 12.33 8.04 -7.91
C ASN A 74 12.74 9.47 -8.30
N PHE A 75 14.00 9.63 -8.70
CA PHE A 75 14.58 10.92 -9.10
C PHE A 75 15.29 10.86 -10.46
N ALA A 76 15.28 11.99 -11.17
CA ALA A 76 16.08 12.17 -12.38
C ALA A 76 17.59 12.10 -12.10
N PHE A 77 18.37 11.82 -13.14
CA PHE A 77 19.82 11.73 -13.04
C PHE A 77 20.39 13.05 -12.51
N ASN A 78 21.28 12.95 -11.52
CA ASN A 78 21.95 14.08 -10.88
C ASN A 78 21.06 15.17 -10.26
N ARG A 79 19.75 14.91 -10.09
CA ARG A 79 18.79 15.89 -9.55
C ARG A 79 18.19 15.44 -8.23
N ALA A 80 17.72 16.43 -7.46
CA ALA A 80 16.97 16.24 -6.22
C ALA A 80 15.56 16.84 -6.29
N ASP A 81 15.13 17.29 -7.47
CA ASP A 81 13.79 17.84 -7.71
C ASP A 81 12.76 16.71 -7.75
N LEU A 82 11.58 16.98 -7.19
CA LEU A 82 10.46 16.05 -7.20
C LEU A 82 9.73 16.13 -8.54
N SER A 83 9.53 14.99 -9.19
CA SER A 83 8.67 14.90 -10.38
C SER A 83 7.18 14.99 -10.00
N PRO A 84 6.27 15.29 -10.95
CA PRO A 84 4.83 15.25 -10.67
C PRO A 84 4.35 13.88 -10.17
N GLU A 85 4.94 12.79 -10.68
CA GLU A 85 4.66 11.43 -10.20
C GLU A 85 5.13 11.23 -8.76
N ALA A 86 6.35 11.69 -8.43
CA ALA A 86 6.87 11.67 -7.07
C ALA A 86 5.95 12.44 -6.11
N MET A 87 5.49 13.63 -6.51
CA MET A 87 4.54 14.43 -5.72
C MET A 87 3.23 13.69 -5.46
N ARG A 88 2.66 13.02 -6.48
CA ARG A 88 1.44 12.20 -6.32
C ARG A 88 1.64 11.06 -5.32
N ILE A 89 2.79 10.39 -5.35
CA ILE A 89 3.12 9.34 -4.38
C ILE A 89 3.26 9.93 -2.98
N LEU A 90 3.98 11.05 -2.85
CA LEU A 90 4.15 11.74 -1.56
C LEU A 90 2.83 12.27 -0.99
N ASP A 91 1.85 12.61 -1.83
CA ASP A 91 0.50 12.96 -1.39
C ASP A 91 -0.23 11.75 -0.79
N ALA A 92 -0.13 10.58 -1.41
CA ALA A 92 -0.66 9.34 -0.85
C ALA A 92 0.03 8.99 0.49
N GLN A 93 1.35 9.12 0.55
CA GLN A 93 2.11 8.94 1.79
C GLN A 93 1.66 9.94 2.85
N ALA A 94 1.45 11.21 2.49
CA ALA A 94 1.03 12.23 3.45
C ALA A 94 -0.35 11.94 4.03
N ASN A 95 -1.29 11.47 3.21
CA ASN A 95 -2.62 11.08 3.65
C ASN A 95 -2.59 9.88 4.60
N PHE A 96 -1.72 8.92 4.36
CA PHE A 96 -1.52 7.80 5.29
C PHE A 96 -0.90 8.26 6.61
N ILE A 97 0.18 9.05 6.57
CA ILE A 97 0.88 9.55 7.77
C ILE A 97 -0.04 10.40 8.67
N LYS A 98 -1.01 11.10 8.08
CA LYS A 98 -2.03 11.86 8.81
C LYS A 98 -3.03 10.98 9.57
N GLN A 99 -3.32 9.78 9.09
CA GLN A 99 -4.23 8.84 9.74
C GLN A 99 -3.61 8.20 11.00
N PHE A 100 -2.27 8.16 11.09
CA PHE A 100 -1.53 7.54 12.21
C PHE A 100 -0.62 8.57 12.91
N PRO A 101 -1.16 9.57 13.63
CA PRO A 101 -0.38 10.63 14.27
C PRO A 101 0.67 10.15 15.29
N GLU A 102 0.47 8.97 15.86
CA GLU A 102 1.33 8.32 16.85
C GLU A 102 2.68 7.81 16.29
N VAL A 103 2.84 7.74 14.97
CA VAL A 103 3.99 7.09 14.32
C VAL A 103 4.99 8.09 13.73
N ARG A 104 6.27 7.72 13.82
CA ARG A 104 7.43 8.40 13.24
C ARG A 104 7.92 7.68 12.00
N PHE A 105 8.32 8.46 11.00
CA PHE A 105 8.84 7.97 9.73
C PHE A 105 10.27 8.45 9.52
N LYS A 106 11.07 7.58 8.92
CA LYS A 106 12.44 7.84 8.50
C LYS A 106 12.50 7.84 6.98
N VAL A 107 13.27 8.78 6.44
CA VAL A 107 13.43 8.95 5.00
C VAL A 107 14.89 8.72 4.63
N PHE A 108 15.14 7.75 3.75
CA PHE A 108 16.48 7.33 3.32
C PHE A 108 16.71 7.63 1.85
N GLY A 109 17.84 8.27 1.54
CA GLY A 109 18.20 8.63 0.16
C GLY A 109 19.25 7.70 -0.44
N HIS A 110 18.93 7.12 -1.60
CA HIS A 110 19.80 6.24 -2.38
C HIS A 110 20.22 6.88 -3.71
N THR A 111 21.38 6.48 -4.21
CA THR A 111 21.95 6.93 -5.49
C THR A 111 22.53 5.78 -6.29
N ASP A 112 22.92 6.10 -7.52
CA ASP A 112 23.59 5.16 -8.44
C ASP A 112 25.04 4.94 -8.02
N LEU A 113 25.67 3.92 -8.60
CA LEU A 113 27.10 3.62 -8.38
C LEU A 113 28.03 4.64 -9.05
N VAL A 114 27.52 5.39 -10.03
CA VAL A 114 28.25 6.40 -10.80
C VAL A 114 28.64 7.57 -9.90
N GLY A 115 29.94 7.94 -9.90
CA GLY A 115 30.49 9.06 -9.14
C GLY A 115 31.14 8.69 -7.79
N SER A 116 31.70 9.70 -7.13
CA SER A 116 32.40 9.52 -5.84
C SER A 116 31.41 9.26 -4.71
N GLN A 117 31.87 8.58 -3.65
CA GLN A 117 31.03 8.24 -2.50
C GLN A 117 30.51 9.49 -1.77
N GLY A 118 31.37 10.48 -1.53
CA GLY A 118 30.98 11.72 -0.86
C GLY A 118 29.96 12.54 -1.67
N TYR A 119 30.10 12.56 -3.00
CA TYR A 119 29.13 13.20 -3.88
C TYR A 119 27.74 12.54 -3.75
N ASN A 120 27.71 11.21 -3.85
CA ASN A 120 26.50 10.41 -3.79
C ASN A 120 25.82 10.49 -2.42
N TYR A 121 26.60 10.50 -1.34
CA TYR A 121 26.08 10.74 0.02
C TYR A 121 25.37 12.10 0.12
N ASN A 122 26.02 13.18 -0.36
CA ASN A 122 25.43 14.51 -0.33
C ASN A 122 24.19 14.61 -1.23
N LEU A 123 24.20 13.97 -2.40
CA LEU A 123 23.04 13.94 -3.30
C LEU A 123 21.85 13.21 -2.69
N GLY A 124 22.05 12.02 -2.11
CA GLY A 124 20.97 11.30 -1.45
C GLY A 124 20.44 12.04 -0.22
N LEU A 125 21.29 12.78 0.51
CA LEU A 125 20.85 13.62 1.62
C LEU A 125 19.95 14.78 1.13
N ARG A 126 20.30 15.42 0.01
CA ARG A 126 19.45 16.45 -0.61
C ARG A 126 18.08 15.89 -1.01
N ARG A 127 18.04 14.69 -1.59
CA ARG A 127 16.78 14.01 -1.96
C ARG A 127 15.90 13.68 -0.76
N ALA A 128 16.49 13.12 0.29
CA ALA A 128 15.77 12.84 1.53
C ALA A 128 15.19 14.13 2.15
N LYS A 129 15.97 15.22 2.16
CA LYS A 129 15.50 16.55 2.61
C LYS A 129 14.37 17.10 1.74
N ALA A 130 14.44 16.94 0.42
CA ALA A 130 13.37 17.38 -0.49
C ALA A 130 12.04 16.67 -0.19
N VAL A 131 12.08 15.36 0.02
CA VAL A 131 10.90 14.56 0.43
C VAL A 131 10.34 15.03 1.77
N VAL A 132 11.20 15.20 2.79
CA VAL A 132 10.75 15.67 4.11
C VAL A 132 10.14 17.06 4.02
N ASN A 133 10.78 18.00 3.30
CA ASN A 133 10.24 19.35 3.13
C ASN A 133 8.87 19.34 2.44
N TYR A 134 8.69 18.47 1.44
CA TYR A 134 7.40 18.30 0.78
C TYR A 134 6.32 17.78 1.74
N LEU A 135 6.61 16.73 2.50
CA LEU A 135 5.69 16.16 3.48
C LEU A 135 5.35 17.15 4.61
N VAL A 136 6.32 17.95 5.05
CA VAL A 136 6.09 19.05 6.00
C VAL A 136 5.16 20.10 5.39
N GLY A 137 5.36 20.47 4.13
CA GLY A 137 4.46 21.37 3.40
C GLY A 137 3.02 20.85 3.28
N LYS A 138 2.82 19.52 3.36
CA LYS A 138 1.50 18.89 3.40
C LYS A 138 0.87 18.87 4.80
N GLY A 139 1.52 19.47 5.80
CA GLY A 139 1.00 19.61 7.17
C GLY A 139 1.48 18.53 8.14
N ILE A 140 2.50 17.75 7.81
CA ILE A 140 3.08 16.76 8.72
C ILE A 140 4.12 17.45 9.60
N SER A 141 4.04 17.26 10.92
CA SER A 141 5.03 17.81 11.84
C SER A 141 6.44 17.25 11.56
N ARG A 142 7.43 18.15 11.49
CA ARG A 142 8.83 17.79 11.29
C ARG A 142 9.38 16.87 12.39
N SER A 143 8.85 16.92 13.62
CA SER A 143 9.27 16.01 14.69
C SER A 143 8.96 14.53 14.41
N ARG A 144 8.01 14.28 13.50
CA ARG A 144 7.60 12.94 13.07
C ARG A 144 8.39 12.44 11.86
N LEU A 145 9.11 13.33 11.18
CA LEU A 145 9.84 13.04 9.95
C LEU A 145 11.33 13.23 10.18
N GLU A 146 12.07 12.13 10.18
CA GLU A 146 13.51 12.17 10.35
C GLU A 146 14.18 11.89 8.99
N ALA A 147 14.84 12.90 8.42
CA ALA A 147 15.75 12.71 7.29
C ALA A 147 17.06 12.14 7.83
N VAL A 148 17.14 10.81 7.97
CA VAL A 148 18.17 10.20 8.82
C VAL A 148 19.50 10.05 8.12
N VAL A 149 19.53 9.44 6.93
CA VAL A 149 20.80 9.03 6.33
C VAL A 149 20.68 8.95 4.80
N SER A 150 21.73 9.35 4.11
CA SER A 150 21.96 8.88 2.75
C SER A 150 22.82 7.63 2.79
N TYR A 151 22.29 6.52 2.29
CA TYR A 151 23.13 5.36 2.00
C TYR A 151 24.05 5.60 0.79
N GLY A 152 23.84 6.70 0.06
CA GLY A 152 24.55 7.00 -1.18
C GLY A 152 24.50 5.78 -2.10
N LYS A 153 25.68 5.31 -2.50
CA LYS A 153 25.85 4.17 -3.39
C LYS A 153 26.10 2.83 -2.68
N THR A 154 26.00 2.75 -1.36
CA THR A 154 26.35 1.54 -0.59
C THR A 154 25.29 0.44 -0.63
N ARG A 155 24.05 0.79 -0.98
CA ARG A 155 22.91 -0.15 -1.06
C ARG A 155 22.14 0.02 -2.38
N PRO A 156 22.72 -0.34 -3.54
CA PRO A 156 22.01 -0.34 -4.80
C PRO A 156 21.02 -1.52 -4.84
N LEU A 157 19.87 -1.34 -5.50
CA LEU A 157 18.95 -2.44 -5.78
C LEU A 157 19.41 -3.29 -6.95
N ILE A 158 20.00 -2.64 -7.95
CA ILE A 158 20.62 -3.29 -9.10
C ILE A 158 22.09 -2.95 -9.06
N GLN A 159 22.94 -3.96 -8.91
CA GLN A 159 24.40 -3.78 -8.97
C GLN A 159 24.82 -3.57 -10.43
N THR A 160 24.75 -2.33 -10.89
CA THR A 160 25.20 -1.92 -12.22
C THR A 160 26.02 -0.65 -12.16
N ASN A 161 27.07 -0.60 -12.98
CA ASN A 161 27.92 0.58 -13.13
C ASN A 161 27.30 1.62 -14.09
N GLN A 162 26.17 1.29 -14.72
CA GLN A 162 25.42 2.20 -15.58
C GLN A 162 24.42 3.03 -14.76
N PRO A 163 24.02 4.23 -15.25
CA PRO A 163 22.96 5.00 -14.63
C PRO A 163 21.65 4.20 -14.59
N GLU A 164 21.08 3.99 -13.40
CA GLU A 164 19.90 3.13 -13.19
C GLU A 164 18.83 3.89 -12.42
N VAL A 165 17.66 4.08 -13.03
CA VAL A 165 16.56 4.86 -12.42
C VAL A 165 16.11 4.26 -11.09
N ARG A 166 16.05 2.92 -11.01
CA ARG A 166 15.56 2.20 -9.82
C ARG A 166 16.46 2.36 -8.61
N ASN A 167 17.74 2.69 -8.82
CA ASN A 167 18.71 2.98 -7.76
C ASN A 167 18.61 4.43 -7.26
N ARG A 168 18.14 5.37 -8.11
CA ARG A 168 17.90 6.78 -7.76
C ARG A 168 16.59 6.96 -7.02
N ARG A 169 16.51 6.42 -5.81
CA ARG A 169 15.29 6.45 -5.03
C ARG A 169 15.46 7.02 -3.63
N THR A 170 14.35 7.50 -3.09
CA THR A 170 14.17 7.73 -1.66
C THR A 170 13.15 6.74 -1.15
N VAL A 171 13.41 6.13 0.00
CA VAL A 171 12.51 5.18 0.66
C VAL A 171 12.04 5.79 1.98
N THR A 172 10.73 5.75 2.22
CA THR A 172 10.11 6.14 3.48
C THR A 172 9.83 4.88 4.30
N GLU A 173 10.36 4.80 5.51
CA GLU A 173 10.17 3.65 6.40
C GLU A 173 9.51 4.08 7.71
N VAL A 174 8.69 3.21 8.27
CA VAL A 174 8.18 3.36 9.64
C VAL A 174 9.32 3.09 10.61
N SER A 175 9.57 4.02 11.52
CA SER A 175 10.76 3.97 12.38
C SER A 175 10.47 3.70 13.85
N GLY A 176 9.22 3.87 14.27
CA GLY A 176 8.83 3.81 15.66
C GLY A 176 7.71 4.78 15.99
N PHE A 177 7.53 5.01 17.27
CA PHE A 177 6.49 5.88 17.81
C PHE A 177 7.00 7.25 18.23
N VAL A 178 6.10 8.23 18.26
CA VAL A 178 6.38 9.54 18.83
C VAL A 178 6.40 9.41 20.36
N SER A 179 7.51 9.74 21.01
CA SER A 179 7.67 9.60 22.48
C SER A 179 6.62 10.35 23.32
N SER A 180 5.88 11.30 22.74
CA SER A 180 4.83 12.05 23.41
C SER A 180 3.45 11.39 23.37
N HIS A 181 3.29 10.27 22.66
CA HIS A 181 2.05 9.48 22.71
C HIS A 181 2.32 8.27 23.57
N PRO A 182 1.71 8.15 24.77
CA PRO A 182 1.77 6.90 25.50
C PRO A 182 1.22 5.83 24.57
N LEU A 183 2.06 4.84 24.23
CA LEU A 183 1.57 3.60 23.69
C LEU A 183 0.64 3.04 24.76
N VAL A 184 -0.67 3.23 24.56
CA VAL A 184 -1.66 2.69 25.48
C VAL A 184 -1.77 1.20 25.17
N LEU A 185 -0.72 0.44 25.50
CA LEU A 185 -0.59 -1.02 25.43
C LEU A 185 -1.45 -1.70 26.52
N ASN A 186 -2.64 -1.17 26.77
CA ASN A 186 -3.48 -1.56 27.88
C ASN A 186 -4.93 -1.23 27.54
N GLY A 187 -5.49 -1.90 26.52
CA GLY A 187 -6.93 -2.03 26.25
C GLY A 187 -7.76 -0.74 26.04
N LYS A 188 -7.18 0.44 26.23
CA LYS A 188 -7.87 1.75 26.23
C LYS A 188 -7.80 2.48 24.89
N TYR A 189 -6.95 2.06 23.95
CA TYR A 189 -6.90 2.64 22.60
C TYR A 189 -8.20 2.40 21.83
N ALA A 190 -8.89 1.27 22.09
CA ALA A 190 -10.23 1.00 21.57
C ALA A 190 -11.27 2.05 22.01
N ALA A 191 -11.14 2.63 23.21
CA ALA A 191 -12.04 3.65 23.73
C ALA A 191 -11.83 5.04 23.09
N ILE A 192 -10.61 5.34 22.63
CA ILE A 192 -10.30 6.61 21.94
C ILE A 192 -10.88 6.59 20.53
N ILE A 193 -10.76 5.45 19.83
CA ILE A 193 -11.44 5.25 18.54
C ILE A 193 -12.97 5.28 18.74
N TRP A 194 -13.49 4.69 19.82
CA TRP A 194 -14.92 4.74 20.15
C TRP A 194 -15.44 6.18 20.32
N ARG A 195 -14.65 7.10 20.91
CA ARG A 195 -15.05 8.50 21.09
C ARG A 195 -15.28 9.19 19.74
N THR A 196 -14.41 8.95 18.76
CA THR A 196 -14.53 9.49 17.40
C THR A 196 -15.73 8.90 16.65
N TYR A 197 -16.03 7.62 16.86
CA TYR A 197 -17.23 6.98 16.29
C TYR A 197 -18.55 7.49 16.91
N THR A 198 -18.56 7.85 18.20
CA THR A 198 -19.77 8.36 18.87
C THR A 198 -20.09 9.82 18.55
N THR A 199 -19.10 10.64 18.22
CA THR A 199 -19.32 12.06 17.91
C THR A 199 -19.77 12.31 16.47
N GLU A 200 -19.41 11.44 15.52
CA GLU A 200 -19.74 11.63 14.09
C GLU A 200 -20.99 10.87 13.61
N LEU A 201 -21.57 9.98 14.42
CA LEU A 201 -22.78 9.21 14.07
C LEU A 201 -24.01 9.52 14.94
N ALA A 202 -23.98 10.59 15.74
CA ALA A 202 -25.11 10.94 16.61
C ALA A 202 -26.41 11.26 15.85
N GLU A 203 -26.37 11.48 14.53
CA GLU A 203 -27.57 11.49 13.69
C GLU A 203 -27.36 10.70 12.41
N ARG A 204 -27.39 9.37 12.53
CA ARG A 204 -27.97 8.58 11.44
C ARG A 204 -29.49 8.61 11.62
N PRO A 205 -30.29 9.14 10.66
CA PRO A 205 -31.73 8.98 10.70
C PRO A 205 -32.00 7.50 10.42
N HIS A 206 -32.17 6.73 11.48
CA HIS A 206 -32.70 5.39 11.39
C HIS A 206 -34.21 5.56 11.13
N PRO A 207 -34.79 4.95 10.08
CA PRO A 207 -36.23 4.84 10.01
C PRO A 207 -36.71 4.14 11.29
N GLY A 208 -37.70 4.74 11.96
CA GLY A 208 -38.21 4.24 13.23
C GLY A 208 -38.63 2.77 13.14
N ASN A 209 -38.44 2.02 14.23
CA ASN A 209 -38.87 0.64 14.32
C ASN A 209 -40.37 0.53 14.00
N THR A 210 -40.69 -0.15 12.92
CA THR A 210 -42.06 -0.59 12.65
C THR A 210 -42.36 -1.78 13.54
N THR A 211 -43.28 -1.61 14.50
CA THR A 211 -43.83 -2.71 15.28
C THR A 211 -44.59 -3.65 14.34
N ILE A 212 -44.02 -4.81 14.02
CA ILE A 212 -44.75 -5.86 13.33
C ILE A 212 -45.55 -6.62 14.38
N VAL A 213 -46.87 -6.44 14.35
CA VAL A 213 -47.81 -7.24 15.12
C VAL A 213 -47.94 -8.57 14.39
N THR A 214 -47.38 -9.64 14.94
CA THR A 214 -47.71 -11.00 14.50
C THR A 214 -49.16 -11.28 14.87
N GLU A 215 -50.04 -11.37 13.88
CA GLU A 215 -51.35 -12.03 14.04
C GLU A 215 -51.09 -13.52 14.30
N THR A 216 -51.07 -13.90 15.57
CA THR A 216 -51.36 -15.28 15.95
C THR A 216 -52.84 -15.52 15.66
N LYS A 217 -53.14 -16.32 14.63
CA LYS A 217 -54.49 -16.84 14.36
C LYS A 217 -54.98 -17.54 15.64
N PRO A 218 -56.05 -17.05 16.30
CA PRO A 218 -56.67 -17.83 17.36
C PRO A 218 -57.52 -18.90 16.70
N ASP A 219 -57.20 -20.15 17.05
CA ASP A 219 -58.11 -21.29 17.16
C ASP A 219 -58.78 -21.80 15.86
N GLY A 220 -58.43 -23.03 15.44
CA GLY A 220 -59.13 -23.80 14.41
C GLY A 220 -58.24 -24.35 13.32
#